data_AF-H3C292-F1
#
_entry.id   AF-H3C292-F1
#
_cell.length_a   1.000
_cell.length_b   1.000
_cell.length_c   1.000
_cell.angle_alpha   90.00
_cell.angle_beta   90.00
_cell.angle_gamma   90.00
#
_symmetry.space_group_name_H-M   'P 1'
#
loop_
_entity.id
_entity.type
_entity.pdbx_description
1 polymer ?
#
loop_
_entity_poly.entity_id
_entity_poly.type
_entity_poly.pdbx_seq_one_letter_code
_entity_poly.pdbx_strand_id
1 'polypeptide(L)'
;TSTPVLNPKRYMSSSPCCACAAKIADALKARRNIKLSIFAARLFEWEEAEIQAGLKALHAAGCKIRVMKPLDFSYTWDTFVENEDQPLNLWADCKENYEYYHERLADILQ
;
A
#
# COMPACT_ATOMS: atom_id res chain seq x y z
N THR A 1 11.37 8.83 29.21
CA THR A 1 10.25 8.00 28.69
C THR A 1 10.46 7.82 27.19
N SER A 2 10.48 6.60 26.69
CA SER A 2 10.64 6.34 25.25
C SER A 2 9.36 6.71 24.50
N THR A 3 9.48 7.45 23.40
CA THR A 3 8.34 7.78 22.53
C THR A 3 7.76 6.47 21.95
N PRO A 4 6.43 6.24 22.05
CA PRO A 4 5.83 5.02 21.52
C PRO A 4 5.94 4.94 19.99
N VAL A 5 6.13 3.73 19.50
CA VAL A 5 6.19 3.44 18.05
C VAL A 5 4.77 3.28 17.52
N LEU A 6 4.41 4.09 16.53
CA LEU A 6 3.12 4.03 15.84
C LEU A 6 3.24 3.17 14.58
N ASN A 7 2.26 2.30 14.33
CA ASN A 7 2.24 1.39 13.18
C ASN A 7 0.96 1.61 12.33
N PRO A 8 0.75 2.80 11.76
CA PRO A 8 -0.44 3.08 10.97
C PRO A 8 -0.49 2.19 9.72
N LYS A 9 -1.70 1.74 9.37
CA LYS A 9 -2.01 1.07 8.11
C LYS A 9 -2.85 2.01 7.25
N ARG A 10 -2.53 2.09 5.96
CA ARG A 10 -3.29 2.84 4.95
C ARG A 10 -3.74 1.88 3.87
N TYR A 11 -5.04 1.83 3.60
CA TYR A 11 -5.61 1.10 2.48
C TYR A 11 -5.94 2.13 1.39
N MET A 12 -5.44 1.90 0.18
CA MET A 12 -5.53 2.85 -0.93
C MET A 12 -5.94 2.13 -2.21
N SER A 13 -6.72 2.79 -3.06
CA SER A 13 -7.16 2.24 -4.35
C SER A 13 -6.00 2.07 -5.36
N SER A 14 -4.90 2.79 -5.18
CA SER A 14 -3.68 2.66 -5.96
C SER A 14 -2.43 2.98 -5.14
N SER A 15 -1.25 2.57 -5.62
CA SER A 15 0.03 3.01 -5.07
C SER A 15 0.20 4.53 -5.24
N PRO A 16 1.02 5.19 -4.39
CA PRO A 16 1.27 6.62 -4.54
C PRO A 16 2.07 6.92 -5.82
N CYS A 17 1.84 8.09 -6.42
CA CYS A 17 2.72 8.63 -7.45
C CYS A 17 4.10 9.02 -6.90
N CYS A 18 5.06 9.33 -7.78
CA CYS A 18 6.44 9.68 -7.41
C CYS A 18 6.53 10.83 -6.39
N ALA A 19 5.77 11.92 -6.61
CA ALA A 19 5.76 13.08 -5.73
C ALA A 19 5.17 12.76 -4.34
N CYS A 20 4.11 11.95 -4.29
CA CYS A 20 3.51 11.50 -3.04
C CYS A 20 4.46 10.55 -2.27
N ALA A 21 5.09 9.61 -2.97
CA ALA A 21 6.06 8.69 -2.39
C ALA A 21 7.25 9.42 -1.75
N ALA A 22 7.80 10.44 -2.42
CA ALA A 22 8.85 11.29 -1.89
C ALA A 22 8.43 12.01 -0.60
N LYS A 23 7.27 12.67 -0.60
CA LYS A 23 6.74 13.37 0.59
C LYS A 23 6.54 12.42 1.78
N ILE A 24 6.03 11.21 1.53
CA ILE A 24 5.85 10.21 2.58
C ILE A 24 7.21 9.72 3.09
N ALA A 25 8.16 9.44 2.20
CA ALA A 25 9.50 9.00 2.56
C ALA A 25 10.21 10.03 3.46
N ASP A 26 10.14 11.32 3.11
CA ASP A 26 10.74 12.39 3.91
C ASP A 26 10.07 12.52 5.29
N ALA A 27 8.74 12.39 5.34
CA ALA A 27 8.01 12.38 6.62
C ALA A 27 8.42 11.19 7.52
N LEU A 28 8.65 10.01 6.94
CA LEU A 28 9.10 8.82 7.69
C LEU A 28 10.55 8.96 8.18
N LYS A 29 11.43 9.55 7.35
CA LYS A 29 12.81 9.86 7.77
C LYS A 29 12.84 10.85 8.94
N ALA A 30 11.97 11.86 8.91
CA ALA A 30 11.84 12.85 9.98
C ALA A 30 11.19 12.28 11.25
N ARG A 31 10.31 11.27 11.12
CA ARG A 31 9.53 10.69 12.23
C ARG A 31 9.85 9.21 12.43
N ARG A 32 11.00 8.96 13.04
CA ARG A 32 11.54 7.60 13.26
C ARG A 32 10.68 6.70 14.16
N ASN A 33 9.72 7.27 14.89
CA ASN A 33 8.75 6.52 15.69
C ASN A 33 7.53 6.04 14.88
N ILE A 34 7.45 6.28 13.58
CA ILE A 34 6.34 5.81 12.72
C ILE A 34 6.84 4.70 11.80
N LYS A 35 6.12 3.58 11.80
CA LYS A 35 6.32 2.44 10.89
C LYS A 35 5.07 2.26 10.03
N LEU A 36 4.99 3.01 8.93
CA LEU A 36 3.84 3.01 8.04
C LEU A 36 3.77 1.72 7.20
N SER A 37 2.56 1.17 7.06
CA SER A 37 2.24 0.16 6.06
C SER A 37 1.19 0.68 5.09
N ILE A 38 1.46 0.59 3.79
CA ILE A 38 0.54 0.94 2.71
C ILE A 38 0.10 -0.34 2.02
N PHE A 39 -1.21 -0.51 1.90
CA PHE A 39 -1.87 -1.57 1.16
C PHE A 39 -2.54 -0.92 -0.04
N ALA A 40 -2.04 -1.18 -1.24
CA ALA A 40 -2.57 -0.64 -2.48
C ALA A 40 -3.36 -1.72 -3.22
N ALA A 41 -4.57 -1.39 -3.70
CA ALA A 41 -5.35 -2.32 -4.51
C ALA A 41 -4.70 -2.56 -5.89
N ARG A 42 -4.07 -1.53 -6.47
CA ARG A 42 -3.40 -1.56 -7.78
C ARG A 42 -2.10 -0.77 -7.74
N LEU A 43 -1.19 -1.03 -8.67
CA LEU A 43 -0.02 -0.17 -8.87
C LEU A 43 -0.35 0.93 -9.89
N PHE A 44 -0.20 2.19 -9.49
CA PHE A 44 -0.40 3.37 -10.34
C PHE A 44 0.81 3.52 -11.29
N GLU A 45 0.59 3.48 -12.61
CA GLU A 45 1.59 3.76 -13.65
C GLU A 45 2.97 3.11 -13.38
N TRP A 46 2.96 1.85 -12.97
CA TRP A 46 4.15 1.17 -12.45
C TRP A 46 5.21 0.89 -13.53
N GLU A 47 4.81 0.93 -14.79
CA GLU A 47 5.69 0.83 -15.95
C GLU A 47 6.64 2.03 -16.05
N GLU A 48 6.26 3.19 -15.49
CA GLU A 48 7.06 4.41 -15.55
C GLU A 48 8.24 4.37 -14.57
N ALA A 49 9.43 4.67 -15.09
CA ALA A 49 10.67 4.57 -14.30
C ALA A 49 10.67 5.49 -13.06
N GLU A 50 10.07 6.67 -13.17
CA GLU A 50 9.95 7.62 -12.06
C GLU A 50 9.04 7.12 -10.93
N ILE A 51 7.99 6.37 -11.27
CA ILE A 51 7.10 5.75 -10.31
C ILE A 51 7.84 4.64 -9.57
N GLN A 52 8.53 3.76 -10.30
CA GLN A 52 9.34 2.71 -9.69
C GLN A 52 10.40 3.28 -8.74
N ALA A 53 11.09 4.35 -9.15
CA ALA A 53 12.05 5.05 -8.30
C ALA A 53 11.39 5.59 -7.01
N GLY A 54 10.19 6.16 -7.12
CA GLY A 54 9.40 6.61 -5.98
C GLY A 54 9.04 5.48 -5.01
N LEU A 55 8.58 4.34 -5.52
CA LEU A 55 8.23 3.16 -4.70
C LEU A 55 9.47 2.57 -4.00
N LYS A 56 10.60 2.49 -4.70
CA LYS A 56 11.90 2.08 -4.12
C LYS A 56 12.34 3.02 -3.00
N ALA A 57 12.28 4.34 -3.22
CA ALA A 57 12.64 5.34 -2.21
C ALA A 57 11.76 5.25 -0.96
N LEU A 58 10.46 5.02 -1.15
CA LEU A 58 9.50 4.83 -0.07
C LEU A 58 9.79 3.55 0.73
N HIS A 59 10.10 2.45 0.04
CA HIS A 59 10.52 1.19 0.68
C HIS A 59 11.81 1.37 1.49
N ALA A 60 12.83 2.01 0.91
CA ALA A 60 14.10 2.33 1.57
C ALA A 60 13.92 3.25 2.79
N ALA A 61 12.89 4.10 2.82
CA ALA A 61 12.53 4.90 4.00
C ALA A 61 11.87 4.09 5.13
N GLY A 62 11.71 2.77 4.96
CA GLY A 62 11.15 1.86 5.96
C GLY A 62 9.63 1.67 5.86
N CYS A 63 9.00 2.19 4.81
CA CYS A 63 7.58 1.94 4.55
C CYS A 63 7.37 0.50 4.05
N LYS A 64 6.41 -0.21 4.64
CA LYS A 64 5.95 -1.51 4.12
C LYS A 64 4.87 -1.26 3.08
N ILE A 65 5.22 -1.29 1.80
CA ILE A 65 4.24 -1.25 0.71
C ILE A 65 3.86 -2.68 0.31
N ARG A 66 2.56 -2.94 0.15
CA ARG A 66 1.97 -4.24 -0.17
C ARG A 66 0.81 -4.06 -1.14
N VAL A 67 0.54 -5.07 -1.94
CA VAL A 67 -0.71 -5.18 -2.69
C VAL A 67 -1.78 -5.80 -1.79
N MET A 68 -3.01 -5.29 -1.86
CA MET A 68 -4.15 -5.82 -1.11
C MET A 68 -4.48 -7.24 -1.57
N LYS A 69 -4.51 -8.19 -0.63
CA LYS A 69 -5.05 -9.54 -0.83
C LYS A 69 -6.57 -9.49 -0.85
N PRO A 70 -7.25 -10.55 -1.34
CA PRO A 70 -8.69 -10.70 -1.22
C PRO A 70 -9.22 -10.45 0.22
N LEU A 71 -8.50 -10.93 1.23
CA LEU A 71 -8.86 -10.71 2.65
C LEU A 71 -8.75 -9.24 3.08
N ASP A 72 -7.82 -8.47 2.50
CA ASP A 72 -7.71 -7.04 2.79
C ASP A 72 -8.93 -6.28 2.24
N PHE A 73 -9.49 -6.70 1.09
CA PHE A 73 -10.74 -6.13 0.56
C PHE A 73 -11.93 -6.41 1.49
N SER A 74 -12.03 -7.65 2.01
CA SER A 74 -13.05 -8.00 3.00
C SER A 74 -12.93 -7.11 4.24
N TYR A 75 -11.71 -6.95 4.77
CA TYR A 75 -11.47 -6.06 5.90
C TYR A 75 -11.86 -4.60 5.62
N THR A 76 -11.51 -4.08 4.45
CA THR A 76 -11.86 -2.70 4.10
C THR A 76 -13.36 -2.49 3.91
N TRP A 77 -14.05 -3.50 3.39
CA TRP A 77 -15.50 -3.50 3.26
C TRP A 77 -16.18 -3.45 4.62
N ASP A 78 -15.75 -4.30 5.57
CA ASP A 78 -16.34 -4.36 6.91
C ASP A 78 -16.02 -3.12 7.77
N THR A 79 -14.90 -2.44 7.49
CA THR A 79 -14.39 -1.35 8.35
C THR A 79 -14.73 0.05 7.83
N PHE A 80 -14.71 0.25 6.51
CA PHE A 80 -14.74 1.58 5.89
C PHE A 80 -15.92 1.82 4.94
N VAL A 81 -16.72 0.80 4.65
CA VAL A 81 -17.89 0.90 3.76
C VAL A 81 -19.16 0.72 4.58
N GLU A 82 -20.13 1.60 4.36
CA GLU A 82 -21.49 1.39 4.83
C GLU A 82 -22.12 0.31 3.96
N ASN A 83 -22.12 -0.93 4.46
CA ASN A 83 -22.47 -2.11 3.69
C ASN A 83 -23.85 -2.72 4.06
N GLU A 84 -24.57 -2.13 5.01
CA GLU A 84 -25.89 -2.60 5.47
C GLU A 84 -25.91 -4.12 5.78
N ASP A 85 -24.83 -4.64 6.39
CA ASP A 85 -24.61 -6.05 6.69
C ASP A 85 -24.55 -6.97 5.44
N GLN A 86 -24.43 -6.41 4.24
CA GLN A 86 -24.26 -7.18 3.03
C GLN A 86 -22.82 -7.70 2.91
N PRO A 87 -22.63 -8.97 2.53
CA PRO A 87 -21.30 -9.51 2.34
C PRO A 87 -20.63 -8.91 1.09
N LEU A 88 -19.32 -8.72 1.15
CA LEU A 88 -18.54 -8.37 -0.04
C LEU A 88 -18.57 -9.53 -1.04
N ASN A 89 -19.05 -9.25 -2.25
CA ASN A 89 -18.84 -10.15 -3.38
C ASN A 89 -17.52 -9.78 -4.08
N LEU A 90 -16.50 -10.62 -3.93
CA LEU A 90 -15.24 -10.43 -4.62
C LEU A 90 -15.45 -10.63 -6.13
N TRP A 91 -14.80 -9.81 -6.95
CA TRP A 91 -14.83 -9.97 -8.40
C TRP A 91 -14.01 -11.19 -8.83
N ALA A 92 -14.37 -11.78 -9.98
CA ALA A 92 -13.83 -13.07 -10.45
C ALA A 92 -12.29 -13.10 -10.45
N ASP A 93 -11.66 -12.04 -10.96
CA ASP A 93 -10.21 -11.97 -11.13
C ASP A 93 -9.49 -11.33 -9.92
N CYS A 94 -10.11 -11.29 -8.73
CA CYS A 94 -9.52 -10.62 -7.56
C CYS A 94 -8.20 -11.24 -7.12
N LYS A 95 -8.09 -12.56 -7.20
CA LYS A 95 -6.89 -13.27 -6.80
C LYS A 95 -5.77 -13.08 -7.82
N GLU A 96 -6.11 -13.20 -9.09
CA GLU A 96 -5.24 -13.03 -10.25
C GLU A 96 -4.67 -11.62 -10.30
N ASN A 97 -5.52 -10.60 -10.06
CA ASN A 97 -5.08 -9.20 -9.97
C ASN A 97 -4.11 -8.99 -8.80
N TYR A 98 -4.38 -9.59 -7.64
CA TYR A 98 -3.46 -9.53 -6.50
C TYR A 98 -2.11 -10.18 -6.85
N GLU A 99 -2.12 -11.38 -7.43
CA GLU A 99 -0.91 -12.12 -7.80
C GLU A 99 -0.08 -11.34 -8.82
N TYR A 100 -0.72 -10.82 -9.88
CA TYR A 100 -0.08 -10.00 -10.89
C TYR A 100 0.62 -8.78 -10.28
N TYR A 101 -0.10 -7.94 -9.53
CA TYR A 101 0.51 -6.74 -8.94
C TYR A 101 1.50 -7.09 -7.84
N HIS A 102 1.30 -8.19 -7.11
CA HIS A 102 2.25 -8.63 -6.09
C HIS A 102 3.60 -8.98 -6.71
N GLU A 103 3.60 -9.73 -7.81
CA GLU A 103 4.82 -10.05 -8.56
C GLU A 103 5.47 -8.79 -9.12
N ARG A 104 4.70 -7.92 -9.79
CA ARG A 104 5.22 -6.64 -10.30
C ARG A 104 5.85 -5.79 -9.19
N LEU A 105 5.18 -5.68 -8.04
CA LEU A 105 5.71 -4.92 -6.91
C LEU A 105 6.98 -5.58 -6.35
N ALA A 106 7.04 -6.90 -6.29
CA ALA A 106 8.24 -7.61 -5.86
C ALA A 106 9.41 -7.29 -6.79
N ASP A 107 9.22 -7.37 -8.11
CA ASP A 107 10.22 -7.02 -9.12
C ASP A 107 10.70 -5.57 -8.99
N ILE A 108 9.78 -4.63 -8.75
CA ILE A 108 10.11 -3.20 -8.55
C ILE A 108 10.93 -3.00 -7.27
N LEU A 109 10.73 -3.79 -6.21
CA LEU A 109 11.38 -3.57 -4.92
C LEU A 109 12.68 -4.36 -4.72
N GLN A 110 13.10 -5.16 -5.72
CA GLN A 110 14.40 -5.83 -5.72
C GLN A 110 15.57 -4.85 -5.55
#